data_AF-A0A5Q4T0V7-F1
#
_entry.id   AF-A0A5Q4T0V7-F1
#
_cell.length_a   1.000
_cell.length_b   1.000
_cell.length_c   1.000
_cell.angle_alpha   90.00
_cell.angle_beta   90.00
_cell.angle_gamma   90.00
#
_symmetry.space_group_name_H-M   'P 1'
#
loop_
_entity.id
_entity.type
_entity.pdbx_description
1 polymer ?
#
loop_
_entity_poly.entity_id
_entity_poly.type
_entity_poly.pdbx_seq_one_letter_code
_entity_poly.pdbx_strand_id
1 'polypeptide(L)'
;MDENSWFEVEDPAEYGEEPWDFDEEELAFLAALRARTAHWRAPWASSHGGRSEDGTSLLVHVSLLDEDHGLILGQWAAHFSGGEVRAGKVRDQLFHLHESPGHGFFQASGSSEELAERCADWFERLLSRPVVRDVWSGDGGPCAVRWEFADTGEVLGVRGRVPADGSPPARRLAIRS
;
A
#
# COMPACT_ATOMS: atom_id res chain seq x y z
N MET A 1 23.28 7.09 -3.79
CA MET A 1 22.14 6.37 -4.38
C MET A 1 21.06 6.52 -3.36
N ASP A 2 20.15 7.41 -3.71
CA ASP A 2 19.61 8.44 -2.85
C ASP A 2 18.65 7.90 -1.80
N GLU A 3 18.49 8.67 -0.73
CA GLU A 3 17.51 8.43 0.32
C GLU A 3 16.15 8.22 -0.34
N ASN A 4 15.65 6.98 -0.40
CA ASN A 4 14.27 6.70 -0.82
C ASN A 4 13.34 7.43 0.14
N SER A 5 12.95 8.64 -0.24
CA SER A 5 12.04 9.47 0.52
C SER A 5 10.65 8.88 0.38
N TRP A 6 10.03 8.58 1.52
CA TRP A 6 8.68 8.04 1.52
C TRP A 6 7.68 9.14 1.17
N PHE A 7 6.60 8.76 0.48
CA PHE A 7 5.51 9.66 0.08
C PHE A 7 5.99 10.89 -0.69
N GLU A 8 6.91 10.72 -1.63
CA GLU A 8 7.20 11.76 -2.62
C GLU A 8 5.92 12.13 -3.36
N VAL A 9 5.71 13.44 -3.54
CA VAL A 9 4.52 13.96 -4.19
C VAL A 9 4.82 14.06 -5.67
N GLU A 10 3.96 13.46 -6.49
CA GLU A 10 4.04 13.59 -7.94
C GLU A 10 3.98 15.07 -8.32
N ASP A 11 4.83 15.54 -9.24
CA ASP A 11 4.78 16.91 -9.74
C ASP A 11 3.89 16.96 -11.00
N PRO A 12 2.66 17.52 -10.92
CA PRO A 12 1.76 17.59 -12.08
C PRO A 12 2.35 18.40 -13.24
N ALA A 13 3.29 19.30 -12.96
CA ALA A 13 3.94 20.10 -13.98
C ALA A 13 4.76 19.25 -14.97
N GLU A 14 5.24 18.06 -14.55
CA GLU A 14 5.90 17.10 -15.45
C GLU A 14 4.96 16.58 -16.54
N TYR A 15 3.65 16.62 -16.28
CA TYR A 15 2.59 16.21 -17.21
C TYR A 15 1.85 17.40 -17.84
N GLY A 16 2.30 18.63 -17.57
CA GLY A 16 1.66 19.86 -18.06
C GLY A 16 0.38 20.23 -17.33
N GLU A 17 0.17 19.70 -16.13
CA GLU A 17 -0.97 19.98 -15.27
C GLU A 17 -0.62 21.05 -14.21
N GLU A 18 -1.64 21.64 -13.58
CA GLU A 18 -1.44 22.63 -12.53
C GLU A 18 -0.88 21.97 -11.26
N PRO A 19 0.03 22.63 -10.52
CA PRO A 19 0.53 22.11 -9.27
C PRO A 19 -0.61 21.81 -8.29
N TRP A 20 -0.40 20.80 -7.45
CA TRP A 20 -1.36 20.49 -6.39
C TRP A 20 -1.55 21.69 -5.45
N ASP A 21 -2.80 21.96 -5.10
CA ASP A 21 -3.22 23.06 -4.24
C ASP A 21 -3.29 22.66 -2.77
N PHE A 22 -2.24 22.00 -2.24
CA PHE A 22 -2.24 21.55 -0.85
C PHE A 22 -2.38 22.71 0.12
N ASP A 23 -3.31 22.58 1.07
CA ASP A 23 -3.47 23.54 2.15
C ASP A 23 -2.38 23.37 3.24
N GLU A 24 -2.37 24.27 4.22
CA GLU A 24 -1.38 24.26 5.29
C GLU A 24 -1.47 22.99 6.17
N GLU A 25 -2.67 22.46 6.40
CA GLU A 25 -2.87 21.27 7.21
C GLU A 25 -2.40 20.01 6.48
N GLU A 26 -2.63 19.94 5.18
CA GLU A 26 -2.19 18.87 4.28
C GLU A 26 -0.66 18.84 4.16
N LEU A 27 -0.04 20.00 3.96
CA LEU A 27 1.42 20.13 3.94
C LEU A 27 2.04 19.75 5.28
N ALA A 28 1.43 20.17 6.40
CA ALA A 28 1.87 19.79 7.75
C ALA A 28 1.76 18.28 7.97
N PHE A 29 0.64 17.67 7.57
CA PHE A 29 0.43 16.22 7.65
C PHE A 29 1.50 15.48 6.84
N LEU A 30 1.73 15.89 5.59
CA LEU A 30 2.71 15.24 4.72
C LEU A 30 4.14 15.36 5.26
N ALA A 31 4.54 16.54 5.73
CA ALA A 31 5.85 16.75 6.34
C ALA A 31 6.04 15.88 7.59
N ALA A 32 5.01 15.82 8.45
CA ALA A 32 5.01 15.02 9.66
C ALA A 32 5.04 13.51 9.37
N LEU A 33 4.39 13.06 8.30
CA LEU A 33 4.39 11.68 7.84
C LEU A 33 5.79 11.30 7.33
N ARG A 34 6.36 12.11 6.41
CA ARG A 34 7.70 11.90 5.86
C ARG A 34 8.78 11.83 6.93
N ALA A 35 8.72 12.73 7.91
CA ALA A 35 9.68 12.73 9.02
C ALA A 35 9.64 11.42 9.82
N ARG A 36 8.45 10.87 10.05
CA ARG A 36 8.27 9.61 10.78
C ARG A 36 8.75 8.40 9.97
N THR A 37 8.59 8.42 8.65
CA THR A 37 8.90 7.28 7.79
C THR A 37 10.30 7.31 7.17
N ALA A 38 11.07 8.38 7.36
CA ALA A 38 12.44 8.53 6.83
C ALA A 38 13.40 7.38 7.18
N HIS A 39 13.17 6.70 8.31
CA HIS A 39 13.99 5.59 8.76
C HIS A 39 13.56 4.23 8.20
N TRP A 40 12.41 4.13 7.54
CA TRP A 40 11.91 2.86 7.01
C TRP A 40 12.84 2.27 5.96
N ARG A 41 12.92 0.94 5.96
CA ARG A 41 13.74 0.14 5.04
C ARG A 41 12.87 -0.99 4.47
N ALA A 42 12.10 -0.67 3.44
CA ALA A 42 11.23 -1.63 2.76
C ALA A 42 11.42 -1.52 1.23
N PRO A 43 12.52 -2.07 0.67
CA PRO A 43 12.77 -2.02 -0.77
C PRO A 43 11.71 -2.76 -1.60
N TRP A 44 10.97 -3.68 -0.97
CA TRP A 44 9.83 -4.40 -1.55
C TRP A 44 8.52 -3.57 -1.59
N ALA A 45 8.61 -2.26 -1.37
CA ALA A 45 7.47 -1.38 -1.34
C ALA A 45 7.80 -0.04 -2.00
N SER A 46 6.77 0.57 -2.59
CA SER A 46 6.81 1.94 -3.09
C SER A 46 5.74 2.77 -2.39
N SER A 47 5.89 4.09 -2.42
CA SER A 47 4.93 5.02 -1.85
C SER A 47 4.87 6.30 -2.65
N HIS A 48 3.69 6.90 -2.74
CA HIS A 48 3.50 8.21 -3.36
C HIS A 48 2.50 9.04 -2.57
N GLY A 49 2.65 10.35 -2.68
CA GLY A 49 1.67 11.35 -2.29
C GLY A 49 1.11 12.07 -3.51
N GLY A 50 -0.10 12.60 -3.39
CA GLY A 50 -0.76 13.32 -4.47
C GLY A 50 -2.14 13.76 -4.02
N ARG A 51 -2.99 14.06 -5.00
CA ARG A 51 -4.37 14.44 -4.75
C ARG A 51 -5.30 13.26 -5.08
N SER A 52 -6.43 13.15 -4.38
CA SER A 52 -7.49 12.24 -4.82
C SER A 52 -8.08 12.69 -6.15
N GLU A 53 -8.66 11.75 -6.91
CA GLU A 53 -9.28 12.03 -8.22
C GLU A 53 -10.34 13.14 -8.16
N ASP A 54 -11.07 13.24 -7.05
CA ASP A 54 -12.11 14.25 -6.84
C ASP A 54 -11.57 15.61 -6.32
N GLY A 55 -10.26 15.72 -6.07
CA GLY A 55 -9.63 16.93 -5.56
C GLY A 55 -9.88 17.23 -4.08
N THR A 56 -10.60 16.37 -3.34
CA THR A 56 -11.12 16.72 -2.00
C THR A 56 -10.20 16.38 -0.84
N SER A 57 -9.16 15.57 -1.09
CA SER A 57 -8.27 15.07 -0.04
C SER A 57 -6.84 14.92 -0.53
N LEU A 58 -5.88 15.15 0.36
CA LEU A 58 -4.52 14.65 0.19
C LEU A 58 -4.55 13.12 0.22
N LEU A 59 -4.04 12.51 -0.84
CA LEU A 59 -3.92 11.06 -0.99
C LEU A 59 -2.46 10.66 -0.77
N VAL A 60 -2.23 9.73 0.15
CA VAL A 60 -0.94 9.02 0.27
C VAL A 60 -1.17 7.53 0.18
N HIS A 61 -0.32 6.81 -0.53
CA HIS A 61 -0.48 5.37 -0.69
C HIS A 61 0.85 4.63 -0.66
N VAL A 62 0.76 3.34 -0.30
CA VAL A 62 1.85 2.37 -0.29
C VAL A 62 1.45 1.17 -1.13
N SER A 63 2.36 0.70 -1.98
CA SER A 63 2.20 -0.50 -2.78
C SER A 63 3.21 -1.55 -2.32
N LEU A 64 2.75 -2.79 -2.09
CA LEU A 64 3.64 -3.94 -1.90
C LEU A 64 3.98 -4.54 -3.27
N LEU A 65 5.26 -4.82 -3.49
CA LEU A 65 5.79 -5.26 -4.78
C LEU A 65 6.37 -6.68 -4.67
N ASP A 66 6.24 -7.46 -5.74
CA ASP A 66 7.10 -8.61 -6.03
C ASP A 66 7.94 -8.22 -7.26
N GLU A 67 9.15 -7.71 -7.02
CA GLU A 67 10.06 -7.22 -8.07
C GLU A 67 10.47 -8.35 -9.02
N ASP A 68 10.70 -9.57 -8.51
CA ASP A 68 11.06 -10.74 -9.33
C ASP A 68 9.99 -11.02 -10.40
N HIS A 69 8.73 -10.66 -10.13
CA HIS A 69 7.60 -10.90 -11.01
C HIS A 69 7.04 -9.63 -11.65
N GLY A 70 7.55 -8.45 -11.29
CA GLY A 70 7.03 -7.16 -11.74
C GLY A 70 5.56 -6.94 -11.37
N LEU A 71 5.14 -7.37 -10.17
CA LEU A 71 3.74 -7.32 -9.75
C LEU A 71 3.53 -6.41 -8.53
N ILE A 72 2.43 -5.67 -8.53
CA ILE A 72 1.88 -5.05 -7.33
C ILE A 72 1.01 -6.11 -6.63
N LEU A 73 1.43 -6.53 -5.43
CA LEU A 73 0.73 -7.51 -4.61
C LEU A 73 -0.46 -6.90 -3.88
N GLY A 74 -0.44 -5.60 -3.62
CA GLY A 74 -1.53 -4.89 -2.99
C GLY A 74 -1.21 -3.42 -2.82
N GLN A 75 -2.26 -2.60 -2.69
CA GLN A 75 -2.16 -1.18 -2.47
C GLN A 75 -3.02 -0.79 -1.28
N TRP A 76 -2.51 0.17 -0.51
CA TRP A 76 -3.14 0.71 0.68
C TRP A 76 -2.99 2.22 0.64
N ALA A 77 -4.04 2.94 0.99
CA ALA A 77 -4.07 4.38 0.90
C ALA A 77 -4.65 5.00 2.17
N ALA A 78 -4.24 6.24 2.43
CA ALA A 78 -4.83 7.12 3.40
C ALA A 78 -5.23 8.43 2.70
N HIS A 79 -6.48 8.83 2.92
CA HIS A 79 -7.03 10.12 2.54
C HIS A 79 -7.03 11.01 3.76
N PHE A 80 -6.39 12.18 3.66
CA PHE A 80 -6.41 13.22 4.69
C PHE A 80 -7.21 14.43 4.18
N SER A 81 -8.16 14.91 4.98
CA SER A 81 -8.96 16.10 4.67
C SER A 81 -9.54 16.68 5.96
N GLY A 82 -9.35 17.97 6.21
CA GLY A 82 -9.98 18.72 7.30
C GLY A 82 -9.83 18.09 8.69
N GLY A 83 -8.63 17.66 9.06
CA GLY A 83 -8.36 17.03 10.35
C GLY A 83 -8.94 15.62 10.51
N GLU A 84 -9.23 14.93 9.41
CA GLU A 84 -9.64 13.53 9.37
C GLU A 84 -8.72 12.70 8.48
N VAL A 85 -8.45 11.45 8.89
CA VAL A 85 -7.84 10.41 8.06
C VAL A 85 -8.80 9.25 7.88
N ARG A 86 -8.91 8.77 6.64
CA ARG A 86 -9.52 7.48 6.29
C ARG A 86 -8.46 6.65 5.58
N ALA A 87 -8.11 5.49 6.13
CA ALA A 87 -7.09 4.64 5.53
C ALA A 87 -7.54 3.19 5.43
N GLY A 88 -7.11 2.51 4.37
CA GLY A 88 -7.53 1.13 4.10
C GLY A 88 -6.88 0.53 2.87
N LYS A 89 -7.24 -0.73 2.59
CA LYS A 89 -6.87 -1.41 1.35
C LYS A 89 -7.58 -0.76 0.16
N VAL A 90 -6.85 -0.48 -0.91
CA VAL A 90 -7.39 0.07 -2.15
C VAL A 90 -8.18 -1.01 -2.90
N ARG A 91 -9.34 -0.64 -3.44
CA ARG A 91 -10.23 -1.56 -4.17
C ARG A 91 -10.19 -1.39 -5.70
N ASP A 92 -9.81 -0.20 -6.17
CA ASP A 92 -9.84 0.18 -7.57
C ASP A 92 -8.77 1.24 -7.89
N GLN A 93 -8.63 1.57 -9.18
CA GLN A 93 -7.61 2.50 -9.67
C GLN A 93 -7.82 3.95 -9.22
N LEU A 94 -9.01 4.30 -8.72
CA LEU A 94 -9.33 5.62 -8.21
C LEU A 94 -9.06 5.74 -6.71
N PHE A 95 -8.34 4.77 -6.14
CA PHE A 95 -7.95 4.73 -4.73
C PHE A 95 -9.13 4.67 -3.75
N HIS A 96 -10.31 4.26 -4.18
CA HIS A 96 -11.39 4.01 -3.22
C HIS A 96 -11.00 2.89 -2.24
N LEU A 97 -11.41 3.06 -0.99
CA LEU A 97 -11.04 2.14 0.09
C LEU A 97 -12.04 1.00 0.26
N HIS A 98 -11.54 -0.18 0.62
CA HIS A 98 -12.32 -1.23 1.25
C HIS A 98 -12.59 -0.86 2.71
N GLU A 99 -13.77 -0.32 3.00
CA GLU A 99 -14.19 0.16 4.33
C GLU A 99 -14.61 -0.97 5.29
N SER A 100 -13.80 -2.04 5.36
CA SER A 100 -14.02 -3.15 6.27
C SER A 100 -12.87 -3.23 7.27
N PRO A 101 -13.15 -3.25 8.60
CA PRO A 101 -12.11 -3.45 9.60
C PRO A 101 -11.31 -4.73 9.39
N GLY A 102 -11.93 -5.78 8.81
CA GLY A 102 -11.26 -7.04 8.48
C GLY A 102 -10.18 -6.92 7.40
N HIS A 103 -10.16 -5.81 6.66
CA HIS A 103 -9.13 -5.47 5.67
C HIS A 103 -8.25 -4.30 6.13
N GLY A 104 -8.24 -4.02 7.43
CA GLY A 104 -7.38 -3.01 8.04
C GLY A 104 -7.88 -1.58 7.87
N PHE A 105 -9.15 -1.36 7.52
CA PHE A 105 -9.72 -0.01 7.46
C PHE A 105 -9.71 0.65 8.83
N PHE A 106 -9.29 1.92 8.88
CA PHE A 106 -9.49 2.77 10.05
C PHE A 106 -9.83 4.21 9.64
N GLN A 107 -10.48 4.91 10.56
CA GLN A 107 -10.80 6.33 10.47
C GLN A 107 -10.44 7.00 11.79
N ALA A 108 -9.90 8.21 11.73
CA ALA A 108 -9.53 8.99 12.90
C ALA A 108 -9.64 10.49 12.62
N SER A 109 -9.84 11.28 13.67
CA SER A 109 -9.75 12.73 13.63
C SER A 109 -8.74 13.21 14.68
N GLY A 110 -8.11 14.36 14.45
CA GLY A 110 -7.06 14.90 15.32
C GLY A 110 -6.23 15.98 14.63
N SER A 111 -5.08 16.33 15.22
CA SER A 111 -4.14 17.23 14.54
C SER A 111 -3.44 16.52 13.37
N SER A 112 -2.93 17.29 12.41
CA SER A 112 -2.13 16.76 11.30
C SER A 112 -0.97 15.87 11.79
N GLU A 113 -0.28 16.24 12.86
CA GLU A 113 0.82 15.45 13.41
C GLU A 113 0.36 14.15 14.06
N GLU A 114 -0.73 14.18 14.84
CA GLU A 114 -1.29 12.98 15.47
C GLU A 114 -1.79 11.99 14.42
N LEU A 115 -2.42 12.51 13.37
CA LEU A 115 -2.94 11.71 12.28
C LEU A 115 -1.81 11.14 11.41
N ALA A 116 -0.77 11.92 11.15
CA ALA A 116 0.43 11.45 10.45
C ALA A 116 1.12 10.31 11.23
N GLU A 117 1.18 10.39 12.56
CA GLU A 117 1.68 9.32 13.42
C GLU A 117 0.88 8.04 13.28
N ARG A 118 -0.44 8.13 13.45
CA ARG A 118 -1.32 6.96 13.34
C ARG A 118 -1.26 6.33 11.96
N CYS A 119 -1.14 7.16 10.92
CA CYS A 119 -0.99 6.72 9.54
C CYS A 119 0.36 6.00 9.33
N ALA A 120 1.46 6.55 9.84
CA ALA A 120 2.77 5.91 9.81
C ALA A 120 2.74 4.55 10.52
N ASP A 121 2.24 4.48 11.76
CA ASP A 121 2.13 3.23 12.54
C ASP A 121 1.26 2.18 11.83
N TRP A 122 0.22 2.62 11.12
CA TRP A 122 -0.64 1.72 10.36
C TRP A 122 0.08 1.15 9.14
N PHE A 123 0.73 2.00 8.34
CA PHE A 123 1.54 1.56 7.20
C PHE A 123 2.74 0.70 7.64
N GLU A 124 3.41 1.03 8.74
CA GLU A 124 4.53 0.22 9.25
C GLU A 124 4.06 -1.19 9.64
N ARG A 125 2.95 -1.29 10.36
CA ARG A 125 2.35 -2.59 10.72
C ARG A 125 2.00 -3.42 9.50
N LEU A 126 1.55 -2.79 8.42
CA LEU A 126 1.28 -3.44 7.14
C LEU A 126 2.57 -3.91 6.45
N LEU A 127 3.58 -3.04 6.41
CA LEU A 127 4.88 -3.33 5.80
C LEU A 127 5.65 -4.43 6.54
N SER A 128 5.43 -4.58 7.85
CA SER A 128 6.05 -5.61 8.69
C SER A 128 5.40 -7.00 8.60
N ARG A 129 4.24 -7.14 7.95
CA ARG A 129 3.51 -8.43 7.94
C ARG A 129 4.28 -9.48 7.14
N PRO A 130 4.42 -10.72 7.59
CA PRO A 130 5.10 -11.74 6.79
C PRO A 130 4.31 -12.06 5.51
N VAL A 131 5.00 -12.27 4.39
CA VAL A 131 4.39 -12.62 3.09
C VAL A 131 4.96 -13.95 2.63
N VAL A 132 4.06 -14.83 2.21
CA VAL A 132 4.42 -16.15 1.65
C VAL A 132 3.87 -16.30 0.26
N ARG A 133 4.58 -17.10 -0.53
CA ARG A 133 4.24 -17.45 -1.91
C ARG A 133 4.07 -18.95 -2.03
N ASP A 134 2.85 -19.36 -2.33
CA ASP A 134 2.50 -20.73 -2.66
C ASP A 134 2.63 -20.93 -4.18
N VAL A 135 3.29 -22.01 -4.60
CA VAL A 135 3.52 -22.35 -6.01
C VAL A 135 2.99 -23.74 -6.29
N TRP A 136 2.12 -23.86 -7.29
CA TRP A 136 1.63 -25.13 -7.82
C TRP A 136 2.34 -25.46 -9.12
N SER A 137 2.72 -26.72 -9.29
CA SER A 137 3.23 -27.23 -10.56
C SER A 137 2.11 -27.23 -11.60
N GLY A 138 2.36 -26.64 -12.76
CA GLY A 138 1.51 -26.87 -13.92
C GLY A 138 1.91 -28.18 -14.59
N ASP A 139 1.00 -29.15 -14.70
CA ASP A 139 1.23 -30.32 -15.54
C ASP A 139 1.18 -29.88 -17.02
N GLY A 140 2.35 -29.58 -17.58
CA GLY A 140 2.50 -29.13 -18.97
C GLY A 140 2.04 -27.70 -19.25
N GLY A 141 1.74 -26.91 -18.22
CA GLY A 141 1.26 -25.52 -18.31
C GLY A 141 2.01 -24.57 -17.36
N PRO A 142 1.71 -23.25 -17.40
CA PRO A 142 2.34 -22.28 -16.51
C PRO A 142 1.99 -22.55 -15.04
N CYS A 143 2.97 -22.44 -14.14
CA CYS A 143 2.76 -22.59 -12.71
C CYS A 143 1.74 -21.58 -12.19
N ALA A 144 0.83 -22.03 -11.32
CA ALA A 144 -0.03 -21.13 -10.57
C ALA A 144 0.71 -20.67 -9.30
N VAL A 145 0.52 -19.41 -8.93
CA VAL A 145 1.18 -18.77 -7.80
C VAL A 145 0.18 -17.95 -7.02
N ARG A 146 0.23 -18.03 -5.68
CA ARG A 146 -0.59 -17.22 -4.77
C ARG A 146 0.30 -16.57 -3.73
N TRP A 147 0.08 -15.28 -3.51
CA TRP A 147 0.70 -14.52 -2.43
C TRP A 147 -0.32 -14.23 -1.35
N GLU A 148 0.07 -14.40 -0.11
CA GLU A 148 -0.78 -14.12 1.05
C GLU A 148 0.06 -13.59 2.21
N PHE A 149 -0.60 -12.83 3.09
CA PHE A 149 -0.02 -12.54 4.40
C PHE A 149 -0.01 -13.82 5.23
N ALA A 150 1.15 -14.20 5.76
CA ALA A 150 1.31 -15.48 6.45
C ALA A 150 0.65 -15.51 7.83
N ASP A 151 0.43 -14.34 8.44
CA ASP A 151 -0.19 -14.17 9.75
C ASP A 151 -1.73 -14.29 9.70
N THR A 152 -2.38 -13.85 8.62
CA THR A 152 -3.86 -13.87 8.49
C THR A 152 -4.40 -14.76 7.36
N GLY A 153 -3.55 -15.20 6.43
CA GLY A 153 -3.98 -15.88 5.21
C GLY A 153 -4.71 -14.98 4.22
N GLU A 154 -4.69 -13.66 4.40
CA GLU A 154 -5.30 -12.73 3.45
C GLU A 154 -4.55 -12.77 2.11
N VAL A 155 -5.30 -13.05 1.05
CA VAL A 155 -4.75 -13.11 -0.31
C VAL A 155 -4.40 -11.71 -0.81
N LEU A 156 -3.16 -11.58 -1.29
CA LEU A 156 -2.62 -10.39 -1.90
C LEU A 156 -2.81 -10.43 -3.41
N GLY A 157 -2.36 -11.52 -4.04
CA GLY A 157 -2.45 -11.71 -5.48
C GLY A 157 -2.44 -13.17 -5.87
N VAL A 158 -2.93 -13.44 -7.08
CA VAL A 158 -2.91 -14.76 -7.71
C VAL A 158 -2.47 -14.60 -9.15
N ARG A 159 -1.55 -15.46 -9.60
CA ARG A 159 -1.15 -15.59 -11.00
C ARG A 159 -1.43 -17.00 -11.47
N GLY A 160 -2.06 -17.14 -12.64
CA GLY A 160 -2.49 -18.44 -13.14
C GLY A 160 -3.72 -18.97 -12.40
N ARG A 161 -4.07 -20.23 -12.65
CA ARG A 161 -5.25 -20.88 -12.07
C ARG A 161 -4.83 -21.77 -10.91
N VAL A 162 -5.04 -21.32 -9.69
CA VAL A 162 -4.89 -22.16 -8.49
C VAL A 162 -5.92 -23.31 -8.57
N PRO A 163 -5.53 -24.56 -8.30
CA PRO A 163 -6.46 -25.69 -8.32
C PRO A 163 -7.64 -25.48 -7.37
N ALA A 164 -8.86 -25.60 -7.89
CA ALA A 164 -10.09 -25.45 -7.10
C ALA A 164 -10.42 -26.70 -6.26
N ASP A 165 -9.71 -27.81 -6.51
CA ASP A 165 -9.86 -29.09 -5.83
C ASP A 165 -9.16 -29.15 -4.46
N GLY A 166 -8.50 -28.06 -4.05
CA GLY A 166 -7.79 -27.97 -2.78
C GLY A 166 -6.42 -28.67 -2.78
N SER A 167 -5.90 -29.04 -3.96
CA SER A 167 -4.56 -29.59 -4.08
C SER A 167 -3.53 -28.68 -3.41
N PRO A 168 -2.63 -29.22 -2.55
CA PRO A 168 -1.65 -28.40 -1.86
C PRO A 168 -0.62 -27.83 -2.84
N PRO A 169 -0.02 -26.66 -2.52
CA PRO A 169 1.08 -26.15 -3.33
C PRO A 169 2.26 -27.11 -3.28
N ALA A 170 2.98 -27.20 -4.40
CA ALA A 170 4.21 -27.97 -4.48
C ALA A 170 5.34 -27.33 -3.64
N ARG A 171 5.31 -26.00 -3.49
CA ARG A 171 6.26 -25.23 -2.68
C ARG A 171 5.58 -24.05 -2.01
N ARG A 172 5.97 -23.77 -0.76
CA ARG A 172 5.64 -22.54 -0.03
C ARG A 172 6.93 -21.84 0.34
N LEU A 173 7.06 -20.58 -0.09
CA LEU A 173 8.28 -19.79 0.08
C LEU A 173 7.97 -18.58 0.95
N ALA A 174 8.77 -18.34 1.99
CA ALA A 174 8.73 -17.06 2.69
C ALA A 174 9.38 -16.02 1.77
N ILE A 175 8.59 -15.02 1.37
CA ILE A 175 9.05 -13.87 0.59
C ILE A 175 9.46 -12.74 1.54
N ARG A 176 8.76 -12.65 2.67
CA ARG A 176 9.05 -11.71 3.76
C ARG A 176 8.76 -12.38 5.10
N SER A 177 9.69 -12.25 6.03
CA SER A 177 9.67 -12.85 7.38
C SER A 177 9.76 -11.78 8.45
#